data_AF-A0A8X7P1S1-F1
#
_entry.id   AF-A0A8X7P1S1-F1
#
_cell.length_a   1.000
_cell.length_b   1.000
_cell.length_c   1.000
_cell.angle_alpha   90.00
_cell.angle_beta   90.00
_cell.angle_gamma   90.00
#
_symmetry.space_group_name_H-M   'P 1'
#
loop_
_entity.id
_entity.type
_entity.pdbx_description
1 polymer ?
#
loop_
_entity_poly.entity_id
_entity_poly.type
_entity_poly.pdbx_seq_one_letter_code
_entity_poly.pdbx_strand_id
1 'polypeptide(L)'
;MHKTLEARDLRYLNLEDKISGVPSQLANATHYRLEPDGTGYYYAPAMKGAKVVDHNKEAKGASNVLGKDHDKYLRNPCYVSNKYVVIELAEETLVDTVKIANDLEHYSSNLEEFSLSGSLSYPTELWFPVGSFVAANVKQVQTFRLLEPKWLRYLKLNLSSHHGSEFYCTLSVEEVFCIDAHEQMVEDFFVGSEILPIKPAVIELDLEHELDEKQDV
;
A
#
# COMPACT_ATOMS: atom_id res chain seq x y z
N MET A 1 7.48 48.14 -13.78
CA MET A 1 6.08 48.23 -14.28
C MET A 1 5.62 46.79 -14.50
N HIS A 2 4.75 46.32 -13.61
CA HIS A 2 4.17 44.97 -13.59
C HIS A 2 3.33 44.66 -14.84
N LYS A 3 3.26 43.37 -15.20
CA LYS A 3 2.13 42.57 -15.74
C LYS A 3 2.70 41.41 -16.58
N THR A 4 2.23 40.15 -16.57
CA THR A 4 1.18 39.41 -15.86
C THR A 4 1.45 37.91 -16.10
N LEU A 5 1.10 37.05 -15.13
CA LEU A 5 1.03 35.59 -15.29
C LEU A 5 -0.06 35.20 -16.30
N GLU A 6 0.25 34.37 -17.28
CA GLU A 6 -0.75 33.75 -18.15
C GLU A 6 -0.91 32.26 -17.82
N ALA A 7 -2.15 31.95 -17.41
CA ALA A 7 -2.90 30.70 -17.50
C ALA A 7 -2.29 29.39 -16.96
N ARG A 8 -2.71 29.01 -15.74
CA ARG A 8 -2.73 27.62 -15.29
C ARG A 8 -3.83 26.87 -16.07
N ASP A 9 -3.44 25.77 -16.72
CA ASP A 9 -4.30 24.89 -17.51
C ASP A 9 -5.37 24.21 -16.61
N LEU A 10 -6.65 24.39 -16.94
CA LEU A 10 -7.82 23.93 -16.18
C LEU A 10 -7.87 22.40 -15.98
N ARG A 11 -7.03 21.64 -16.69
CA ARG A 11 -6.88 20.19 -16.51
C ARG A 11 -6.21 19.80 -15.19
N TYR A 12 -5.39 20.68 -14.61
CA TYR A 12 -4.73 20.43 -13.32
C TYR A 12 -5.64 20.64 -12.10
N LEU A 13 -6.69 21.46 -12.22
CA LEU A 13 -7.66 21.67 -11.13
C LEU A 13 -8.54 20.43 -10.88
N ASN A 14 -8.81 19.66 -11.93
CA ASN A 14 -9.61 18.43 -11.82
C ASN A 14 -8.85 17.24 -11.19
N LEU A 15 -7.55 17.38 -10.94
CA LEU A 15 -6.76 16.35 -10.26
C LEU A 15 -6.90 16.46 -8.73
N GLU A 16 -7.08 17.67 -8.20
CA GLU A 16 -7.28 17.92 -6.77
C GLU A 16 -8.66 17.41 -6.30
N ASP A 17 -9.69 17.50 -7.14
CA ASP A 17 -11.05 17.05 -6.80
C ASP A 17 -11.24 15.52 -6.82
N LYS A 18 -10.32 14.76 -7.45
CA LYS A 18 -10.43 13.29 -7.56
C LYS A 18 -9.86 12.54 -6.35
N ILE A 19 -9.29 13.27 -5.38
CA ILE A 19 -8.88 12.73 -4.06
C ILE A 19 -10.09 12.65 -3.10
N SER A 20 -11.26 13.17 -3.48
CA SER A 20 -12.48 13.20 -2.65
C SER A 20 -13.21 11.84 -2.48
N GLY A 21 -12.56 10.72 -2.79
CA GLY A 21 -13.13 9.38 -2.67
C GLY A 21 -12.96 8.69 -1.31
N VAL A 22 -12.42 9.37 -0.29
CA VAL A 22 -12.30 8.81 1.07
C VAL A 22 -13.52 9.26 1.89
N PRO A 23 -14.40 8.33 2.33
CA PRO A 23 -15.48 8.68 3.24
C PRO A 23 -14.90 9.30 4.51
N SER A 24 -15.38 10.50 4.85
CA SER A 24 -14.88 11.37 5.94
C SER A 24 -15.07 10.85 7.37
N GLN A 25 -15.32 9.54 7.54
CA GLN A 25 -15.54 8.89 8.83
C GLN A 25 -14.49 7.80 9.14
N LEU A 26 -13.48 7.62 8.28
CA LEU A 26 -12.32 6.73 8.52
C LEU A 26 -10.99 7.46 8.33
N ALA A 27 -10.93 8.71 8.77
CA ALA A 27 -9.74 9.57 8.70
C ALA A 27 -9.00 9.68 10.05
N ASN A 28 -9.28 8.78 11.00
CA ASN A 28 -8.63 8.79 12.30
C ASN A 28 -7.50 7.74 12.30
N ALA A 29 -6.25 8.25 12.43
CA ALA A 29 -5.00 7.53 12.72
C ALA A 29 -4.30 6.77 11.58
N THR A 30 -4.14 7.37 10.40
CA THR A 30 -3.14 6.89 9.43
C THR A 30 -2.46 8.05 8.73
N HIS A 31 -1.25 8.40 9.18
CA HIS A 31 -0.46 9.47 8.60
C HIS A 31 0.43 8.93 7.48
N TYR A 32 0.26 9.47 6.27
CA TYR A 32 1.11 9.17 5.13
C TYR A 32 2.25 10.18 5.07
N ARG A 33 3.47 9.72 4.76
CA ARG A 33 4.58 10.63 4.47
C ARG A 33 4.25 11.45 3.23
N LEU A 34 4.46 12.77 3.31
CA LEU A 34 4.23 13.68 2.20
C LEU A 34 5.55 14.24 1.64
N GLU A 35 5.54 14.57 0.36
CA GLU A 35 6.55 15.37 -0.32
C GLU A 35 6.43 16.85 0.07
N PRO A 36 7.45 17.68 -0.20
CA PRO A 36 7.39 19.13 0.07
C PRO A 36 6.24 19.86 -0.63
N ASP A 37 5.73 19.31 -1.73
CA ASP A 37 4.58 19.84 -2.48
C ASP A 37 3.22 19.38 -1.93
N GLY A 38 3.22 18.58 -0.86
CA GLY A 38 2.02 18.03 -0.22
C GLY A 38 1.47 16.75 -0.86
N THR A 39 2.11 16.22 -1.90
CA THR A 39 1.74 14.94 -2.50
C THR A 39 2.24 13.75 -1.68
N GLY A 40 1.68 12.56 -1.87
CA GLY A 40 2.12 11.35 -1.16
C GLY A 40 3.55 10.94 -1.52
N TYR A 41 4.33 10.51 -0.53
CA TYR A 41 5.68 9.98 -0.76
C TYR A 41 5.61 8.52 -1.23
N TYR A 42 6.00 8.27 -2.48
CA TYR A 42 6.05 6.92 -3.05
C TYR A 42 7.41 6.25 -2.85
N TYR A 43 7.42 4.94 -2.57
CA TYR A 43 8.65 4.18 -2.30
C TYR A 43 9.13 3.30 -3.46
N ALA A 44 8.31 3.15 -4.51
CA ALA A 44 8.63 2.36 -5.71
C ALA A 44 9.38 3.09 -6.84
N PRO A 45 9.30 4.42 -7.03
CA PRO A 45 9.95 5.04 -8.18
C PRO A 45 11.47 4.87 -8.19
N ALA A 46 12.05 4.55 -9.35
CA ALA A 46 13.50 4.35 -9.49
C ALA A 46 14.32 5.58 -9.09
N MET A 47 13.79 6.78 -9.33
CA MET A 47 14.43 8.06 -8.97
C MET A 47 14.65 8.24 -7.45
N LYS A 48 13.94 7.45 -6.63
CA LYS A 48 14.07 7.45 -5.17
C LYS A 48 14.91 6.27 -4.64
N GLY A 49 15.53 5.49 -5.51
CA GLY A 49 16.45 4.40 -5.14
C GLY A 49 15.83 3.01 -5.12
N ALA A 50 14.55 2.87 -5.46
CA ALA A 50 13.96 1.57 -5.71
C ALA A 50 14.55 0.91 -6.98
N LYS A 51 14.60 -0.42 -6.99
CA LYS A 51 15.20 -1.18 -8.10
C LYS A 51 14.50 -2.51 -8.32
N VAL A 52 14.48 -2.96 -9.57
CA VAL A 52 14.09 -4.34 -9.88
C VAL A 52 15.29 -5.25 -9.63
N VAL A 53 15.12 -6.22 -8.73
CA VAL A 53 16.19 -7.15 -8.32
C VAL A 53 16.05 -8.53 -8.95
N ASP A 54 14.87 -8.86 -9.45
CA ASP A 54 14.62 -10.13 -10.15
C ASP A 54 13.38 -10.05 -11.05
N HIS A 55 13.32 -10.92 -12.05
CA HIS A 55 12.16 -11.09 -12.93
C HIS A 55 12.25 -12.41 -13.69
N ASN A 56 11.12 -12.90 -14.21
CA ASN A 56 11.16 -14.10 -15.05
C ASN A 56 11.96 -13.86 -16.35
N LYS A 57 12.57 -14.92 -16.87
CA LYS A 57 13.55 -14.89 -17.97
C LYS A 57 13.03 -14.26 -19.27
N GLU A 58 11.74 -14.44 -19.53
CA GLU A 58 11.06 -14.00 -20.75
C GLU A 58 10.68 -12.52 -20.71
N ALA A 59 10.69 -11.90 -19.53
CA ALA A 59 10.38 -10.49 -19.36
C ALA A 59 11.45 -9.61 -20.03
N LYS A 60 10.99 -8.53 -20.67
CA LYS A 60 11.84 -7.47 -21.24
C LYS A 60 11.45 -6.13 -20.64
N GLY A 61 12.44 -5.27 -20.43
CA GLY A 61 12.20 -3.93 -19.87
C GLY A 61 11.76 -3.97 -18.41
N ALA A 62 12.19 -4.95 -17.61
CA ALA A 62 11.69 -5.11 -16.25
C ALA A 62 11.90 -3.85 -15.37
N SER A 63 13.04 -3.16 -15.52
CA SER A 63 13.30 -1.90 -14.81
C SER A 63 12.32 -0.77 -15.16
N ASN A 64 11.64 -0.84 -16.31
CA ASN A 64 10.67 0.17 -16.73
C ASN A 64 9.43 0.19 -15.83
N VAL A 65 9.15 -0.89 -15.07
CA VAL A 65 8.00 -0.89 -14.16
C VAL A 65 8.07 0.24 -13.14
N LEU A 66 9.26 0.72 -12.79
CA LEU A 66 9.46 1.78 -11.78
C LEU A 66 9.54 3.19 -12.39
N GLY A 67 9.34 3.31 -13.70
CA GLY A 67 9.40 4.57 -14.44
C GLY A 67 8.03 5.24 -14.58
N LYS A 68 8.03 6.56 -14.80
CA LYS A 68 6.82 7.34 -15.12
C LYS A 68 6.61 7.54 -16.63
N ASP A 69 7.46 6.93 -17.44
CA ASP A 69 7.42 7.05 -18.90
C ASP A 69 6.37 6.07 -19.43
N HIS A 70 5.23 6.59 -19.87
CA HIS A 70 4.10 5.76 -20.33
C HIS A 70 4.41 4.96 -21.62
N ASP A 71 5.49 5.31 -22.33
CA ASP A 71 5.95 4.56 -23.51
C ASP A 71 6.93 3.43 -23.12
N LYS A 72 7.26 3.30 -21.84
CA LYS A 72 8.17 2.26 -21.31
C LYS A 72 7.47 1.40 -20.28
N TYR A 73 7.48 0.10 -20.55
CA TYR A 73 6.80 -0.89 -19.70
C TYR A 73 7.61 -2.19 -19.65
N LEU A 74 7.27 -3.05 -18.69
CA LEU A 74 7.68 -4.45 -18.70
C LEU A 74 6.79 -5.19 -19.69
N ARG A 75 7.41 -5.94 -20.60
CA ARG A 75 6.71 -6.77 -21.59
C ARG A 75 7.04 -8.24 -21.40
N ASN A 76 6.02 -9.09 -21.44
CA ASN A 76 6.14 -10.53 -21.25
C ASN A 76 5.23 -11.27 -22.24
N PRO A 77 5.64 -12.38 -22.86
CA PRO A 77 4.71 -13.20 -23.62
C PRO A 77 3.60 -13.74 -22.70
N CYS A 78 2.34 -13.52 -23.07
CA CYS A 78 1.19 -13.83 -22.20
C CYS A 78 1.06 -15.32 -21.85
N TYR A 79 1.46 -16.21 -22.77
CA TYR A 79 1.35 -17.66 -22.63
C TYR A 79 2.35 -18.26 -21.64
N VAL A 80 3.37 -17.51 -21.22
CA VAL A 80 4.39 -17.98 -20.28
C VAL A 80 3.78 -18.08 -18.88
N SER A 81 3.95 -19.23 -18.22
CA SER A 81 3.62 -19.41 -16.80
C SER A 81 4.65 -18.70 -15.91
N ASN A 82 4.27 -18.35 -14.68
CA ASN A 82 5.18 -17.75 -13.68
C ASN A 82 5.77 -16.40 -14.12
N LYS A 83 4.91 -15.48 -14.57
CA LYS A 83 5.31 -14.10 -14.87
C LYS A 83 5.45 -13.32 -13.56
N TYR A 84 6.64 -12.81 -13.27
CA TYR A 84 6.88 -12.09 -12.03
C TYR A 84 7.93 -11.00 -12.17
N VAL A 85 7.88 -10.04 -11.25
CA VAL A 85 8.91 -9.03 -11.02
C VAL A 85 9.10 -8.86 -9.51
N VAL A 86 10.35 -8.73 -9.07
CA VAL A 86 10.73 -8.44 -7.68
C VAL A 86 11.32 -7.05 -7.61
N ILE A 87 10.71 -6.21 -6.80
CA ILE A 87 11.06 -4.81 -6.59
C ILE A 87 11.64 -4.67 -5.19
N GLU A 88 12.85 -4.16 -5.08
CA GLU A 88 13.37 -3.59 -3.84
C GLU A 88 12.89 -2.15 -3.72
N LEU A 89 12.16 -1.86 -2.64
CA LEU A 89 11.68 -0.53 -2.31
C LEU A 89 12.84 0.38 -1.89
N ALA A 90 12.65 1.70 -2.02
CA ALA A 90 13.66 2.69 -1.64
C ALA A 90 14.10 2.55 -0.18
N GLU A 91 13.14 2.29 0.72
CA GLU A 91 13.30 2.12 2.16
C GLU A 91 12.45 0.92 2.63
N GLU A 92 12.80 0.31 3.76
CA GLU A 92 11.91 -0.62 4.44
C GLU A 92 10.75 0.19 5.04
N THR A 93 9.50 -0.22 4.78
CA THR A 93 8.33 0.59 5.12
C THR A 93 7.06 -0.25 5.25
N LEU A 94 6.05 0.32 5.90
CA LEU A 94 4.74 -0.30 6.09
C LEU A 94 3.85 -0.01 4.87
N VAL A 95 3.75 -0.97 3.96
CA VAL A 95 2.97 -0.85 2.72
C VAL A 95 1.50 -1.11 3.00
N ASP A 96 0.61 -0.22 2.57
CA ASP A 96 -0.85 -0.36 2.71
C ASP A 96 -1.59 -0.33 1.36
N THR A 97 -0.98 0.29 0.34
CA THR A 97 -1.64 0.52 -0.95
C THR A 97 -0.62 0.41 -2.08
N VAL A 98 -0.99 -0.26 -3.18
CA VAL A 98 -0.17 -0.37 -4.39
C VAL A 98 -0.96 0.17 -5.56
N LYS A 99 -0.36 1.05 -6.35
CA LYS A 99 -0.93 1.48 -7.63
C LYS A 99 -0.19 0.83 -8.77
N ILE A 100 -0.98 0.19 -9.63
CA ILE A 100 -0.48 -0.48 -10.82
C ILE A 100 -1.13 0.21 -12.01
N ALA A 101 -0.31 0.54 -12.99
CA ALA A 101 -0.77 0.98 -14.29
C ALA A 101 -0.80 -0.24 -15.21
N ASN A 102 -2.00 -0.54 -15.70
CA ASN A 102 -2.11 -1.27 -16.95
C ASN A 102 -1.73 -0.26 -18.02
N ASP A 103 -0.57 -0.50 -18.64
CA ASP A 103 0.07 0.42 -19.56
C ASP A 103 -0.85 0.80 -20.74
N LEU A 104 -0.51 1.91 -21.38
CA LEU A 104 -1.29 2.50 -22.47
C LEU A 104 -1.01 1.86 -23.84
N GLU A 105 -0.18 0.79 -23.88
CA GLU A 105 0.15 0.11 -25.11
C GLU A 105 -1.12 -0.42 -25.78
N HIS A 106 -1.32 -0.04 -27.05
CA HIS A 106 -2.60 -0.29 -27.70
C HIS A 106 -2.79 -1.77 -28.03
N TYR A 107 -1.71 -2.48 -28.31
CA TYR A 107 -1.70 -3.86 -28.80
C TYR A 107 -1.12 -4.87 -27.79
N SER A 108 -1.56 -4.76 -26.54
CA SER A 108 -1.21 -5.69 -25.47
C SER A 108 -2.44 -6.12 -24.67
N SER A 109 -2.30 -7.28 -24.04
CA SER A 109 -3.27 -7.81 -23.08
C SER A 109 -3.04 -7.16 -21.71
N ASN A 110 -4.13 -6.72 -21.09
CA ASN A 110 -4.06 -6.08 -19.78
C ASN A 110 -3.94 -7.11 -18.65
N LEU A 111 -3.28 -6.76 -17.55
CA LEU A 111 -3.31 -7.51 -16.28
C LEU A 111 -4.76 -7.77 -15.84
N GLU A 112 -5.06 -8.99 -15.41
CA GLU A 112 -6.33 -9.36 -14.78
C GLU A 112 -6.07 -9.82 -13.34
N GLU A 113 -5.74 -11.09 -13.10
CA GLU A 113 -5.46 -11.59 -11.76
C GLU A 113 -3.96 -11.51 -11.44
N PHE A 114 -3.65 -11.00 -10.26
CA PHE A 114 -2.28 -10.97 -9.75
C PHE A 114 -2.23 -11.14 -8.23
N SER A 115 -1.05 -11.53 -7.75
CA SER A 115 -0.77 -11.64 -6.32
C SER A 115 0.48 -10.87 -5.95
N LEU A 116 0.48 -10.33 -4.75
CA LEU A 116 1.59 -9.66 -4.12
C LEU A 116 2.12 -10.52 -2.98
N SER A 117 3.44 -10.59 -2.87
CA SER A 117 4.14 -11.21 -1.75
C SER A 117 5.28 -10.31 -1.30
N GLY A 118 5.62 -10.37 -0.02
CA GLY A 118 6.57 -9.49 0.62
C GLY A 118 7.76 -10.22 1.23
N SER A 119 8.85 -9.49 1.45
CA SER A 119 9.98 -9.88 2.28
C SER A 119 10.70 -8.66 2.85
N LEU A 120 11.40 -8.83 3.97
CA LEU A 120 12.35 -7.86 4.53
C LEU A 120 13.78 -8.05 4.00
N SER A 121 14.09 -9.23 3.47
CA SER A 121 15.43 -9.58 2.97
C SER A 121 15.39 -10.19 1.57
N TYR A 122 16.48 -10.04 0.84
CA TYR A 122 16.69 -10.64 -0.47
C TYR A 122 18.17 -11.02 -0.64
N PRO A 123 18.50 -12.17 -1.26
CA PRO A 123 17.59 -13.20 -1.75
C PRO A 123 16.87 -13.94 -0.60
N THR A 124 15.64 -14.41 -0.85
CA THR A 124 14.85 -15.18 0.11
C THR A 124 14.04 -16.25 -0.60
N GLU A 125 13.85 -17.39 0.07
CA GLU A 125 12.87 -18.41 -0.32
C GLU A 125 11.52 -18.20 0.41
N LEU A 126 11.53 -17.46 1.52
CA LEU A 126 10.37 -17.20 2.35
C LEU A 126 9.72 -15.88 1.92
N TRP A 127 8.67 -16.01 1.11
CA TRP A 127 7.79 -14.92 0.72
C TRP A 127 6.49 -15.03 1.50
N PHE A 128 6.09 -13.96 2.18
CA PHE A 128 4.79 -13.94 2.85
C PHE A 128 3.73 -13.33 1.94
N PRO A 129 2.50 -13.87 1.94
CA PRO A 129 1.41 -13.33 1.13
C PRO A 129 1.02 -11.94 1.62
N VAL A 130 0.91 -11.01 0.68
CA VAL A 130 0.54 -9.61 0.93
C VAL A 130 -0.90 -9.37 0.45
N GLY A 131 -1.28 -9.94 -0.70
CA GLY A 131 -2.67 -9.93 -1.17
C GLY A 131 -2.83 -10.55 -2.55
N SER A 132 -4.08 -10.77 -2.94
CA SER A 132 -4.47 -11.22 -4.29
C SER A 132 -5.56 -10.28 -4.80
N PHE A 133 -5.45 -9.88 -6.05
CA PHE A 133 -6.25 -8.81 -6.62
C PHE A 133 -6.68 -9.15 -8.04
N VAL A 134 -7.79 -8.54 -8.45
CA VAL A 134 -8.30 -8.58 -9.83
C VAL A 134 -8.35 -7.16 -10.36
N ALA A 135 -7.57 -6.89 -11.40
CA ALA A 135 -7.57 -5.62 -12.11
C ALA A 135 -8.71 -5.57 -13.13
N ALA A 136 -9.36 -4.42 -13.23
CA ALA A 136 -10.33 -4.16 -14.27
C ALA A 136 -9.63 -4.04 -15.64
N ASN A 137 -10.35 -4.40 -16.70
CA ASN A 137 -9.87 -4.30 -18.08
C ASN A 137 -9.94 -2.84 -18.59
N VAL A 138 -9.12 -1.97 -18.01
CA VAL A 138 -9.04 -0.55 -18.33
C VAL A 138 -7.58 -0.11 -18.42
N LYS A 139 -7.29 0.80 -19.35
CA LYS A 139 -5.94 1.37 -19.58
C LYS A 139 -5.76 2.64 -18.75
N GLN A 140 -5.78 2.47 -17.44
CA GLN A 140 -5.56 3.54 -16.48
C GLN A 140 -4.88 2.98 -15.23
N VAL A 141 -4.31 3.88 -14.44
CA VAL A 141 -3.79 3.55 -13.11
C VAL A 141 -4.93 3.05 -12.22
N GLN A 142 -4.72 1.90 -11.58
CA GLN A 142 -5.63 1.29 -10.64
C GLN A 142 -4.97 1.19 -9.26
N THR A 143 -5.76 1.45 -8.21
CA THR A 143 -5.29 1.46 -6.83
C THR A 143 -5.80 0.23 -6.11
N PHE A 144 -4.89 -0.51 -5.48
CA PHE A 144 -5.17 -1.75 -4.77
C PHE A 144 -4.75 -1.59 -3.31
N ARG A 145 -5.74 -1.50 -2.42
CA ARG A 145 -5.52 -1.38 -0.98
C ARG A 145 -5.41 -2.77 -0.35
N LEU A 146 -4.42 -2.94 0.50
CA LEU A 146 -4.19 -4.16 1.28
C LEU A 146 -5.24 -4.29 2.38
N LEU A 147 -5.61 -5.53 2.72
CA LEU A 147 -6.50 -5.79 3.86
C LEU A 147 -5.85 -5.34 5.18
N GLU A 148 -4.56 -5.59 5.31
CA GLU A 148 -3.73 -5.20 6.44
C GLU A 148 -2.41 -4.65 5.91
N PRO A 149 -1.92 -3.50 6.41
CA PRO A 149 -0.60 -3.02 6.08
C PRO A 149 0.49 -4.04 6.46
N LYS A 150 1.55 -4.15 5.65
CA LYS A 150 2.65 -5.11 5.86
C LYS A 150 4.00 -4.41 5.75
N TRP A 151 4.91 -4.74 6.66
CA TRP A 151 6.29 -4.25 6.65
C TRP A 151 7.10 -4.98 5.58
N LEU A 152 7.54 -4.25 4.56
CA LEU A 152 8.26 -4.80 3.40
C LEU A 152 9.51 -3.97 3.09
N ARG A 153 10.55 -4.67 2.63
CA ARG A 153 11.65 -4.08 1.86
C ARG A 153 11.60 -4.51 0.40
N TYR A 154 11.08 -5.72 0.15
CA TYR A 154 10.96 -6.34 -1.16
C TYR A 154 9.52 -6.72 -1.44
N LEU A 155 9.03 -6.36 -2.62
CA LEU A 155 7.71 -6.68 -3.13
C LEU A 155 7.85 -7.55 -4.38
N LYS A 156 7.26 -8.74 -4.35
CA LYS A 156 7.13 -9.64 -5.49
C LYS A 156 5.72 -9.58 -6.04
N LEU A 157 5.59 -9.18 -7.30
CA LEU A 157 4.34 -9.21 -8.05
C LEU A 157 4.35 -10.40 -8.97
N ASN A 158 3.34 -11.27 -8.84
CA ASN A 158 3.11 -12.40 -9.74
C ASN A 158 1.82 -12.17 -10.53
N LEU A 159 1.93 -12.23 -11.86
CA LEU A 159 0.81 -12.10 -12.80
C LEU A 159 0.26 -13.50 -13.12
N SER A 160 -0.99 -13.74 -12.73
CA SER A 160 -1.68 -15.03 -12.88
C SER A 160 -2.45 -15.11 -14.19
N SER A 161 -3.26 -14.10 -14.52
CA SER A 161 -4.09 -14.06 -15.74
C SER A 161 -4.14 -12.66 -16.36
N HIS A 162 -4.64 -12.58 -17.59
CA HIS A 162 -4.71 -11.35 -18.36
C HIS A 162 -6.01 -11.27 -19.16
N HIS A 163 -6.47 -10.05 -19.39
CA HIS A 163 -7.55 -9.74 -20.30
C HIS A 163 -7.06 -9.68 -21.74
N GLY A 164 -7.85 -10.20 -22.67
CA GLY A 164 -7.56 -10.15 -24.10
C GLY A 164 -6.82 -11.38 -24.61
N SER A 165 -6.45 -11.33 -25.88
CA SER A 165 -5.83 -12.45 -26.60
C SER A 165 -4.55 -12.05 -27.34
N GLU A 166 -3.95 -10.93 -26.95
CA GLU A 166 -2.71 -10.46 -27.56
C GLU A 166 -1.53 -11.31 -27.12
N PHE A 167 -0.48 -11.32 -27.94
CA PHE A 167 0.70 -12.13 -27.69
C PHE A 167 1.48 -11.66 -26.45
N TYR A 168 1.51 -10.35 -26.21
CA TYR A 168 2.25 -9.73 -25.12
C TYR A 168 1.31 -9.16 -24.06
N CYS A 169 1.73 -9.38 -22.81
CA CYS A 169 1.17 -8.82 -21.61
C CYS A 169 2.16 -7.79 -21.09
N THR A 170 1.66 -6.66 -20.66
CA THR A 170 2.47 -5.53 -20.27
C THR A 170 2.10 -5.06 -18.87
N LEU A 171 3.07 -4.49 -18.17
CA LEU A 171 2.93 -4.08 -16.77
C LEU A 171 3.79 -2.84 -16.50
N SER A 172 3.20 -1.86 -15.82
CA SER A 172 3.91 -0.73 -15.21
C SER A 172 3.44 -0.54 -13.76
N VAL A 173 4.37 -0.31 -12.83
CA VAL A 173 4.08 -0.12 -11.40
C VAL A 173 4.49 1.30 -11.01
N GLU A 174 3.58 2.24 -11.19
CA GLU A 174 3.92 3.65 -11.04
C GLU A 174 4.20 4.06 -9.59
N GLU A 175 3.40 3.57 -8.62
CA GLU A 175 3.45 4.06 -7.24
C GLU A 175 3.17 2.93 -6.24
N VAL A 176 4.01 2.81 -5.20
CA VAL A 176 3.70 2.02 -3.99
C VAL A 176 3.56 3.00 -2.84
N PHE A 177 2.36 3.04 -2.26
CA PHE A 177 1.98 3.87 -1.12
C PHE A 177 2.25 3.11 0.16
N CYS A 178 2.82 3.83 1.12
CA CYS A 178 3.18 3.28 2.42
C CYS A 178 2.74 4.26 3.49
N ILE A 179 2.31 3.72 4.61
CA ILE A 179 2.01 4.48 5.82
C ILE A 179 3.34 4.86 6.46
N ASP A 180 3.45 6.07 7.01
CA ASP A 180 4.65 6.43 7.75
C ASP A 180 4.69 5.65 9.06
N ALA A 181 5.63 4.70 9.12
CA ALA A 181 5.86 3.85 10.26
C ALA A 181 6.35 4.61 11.51
N HIS A 182 6.94 5.81 11.34
CA HIS A 182 7.54 6.52 12.46
C HIS A 182 6.49 7.03 13.46
N GLU A 183 5.27 7.34 13.00
CA GLU A 183 4.21 7.87 13.87
C GLU A 183 3.23 6.79 14.39
N GLN A 184 3.05 5.67 13.69
CA GLN A 184 2.26 4.55 14.24
C GLN A 184 2.91 3.91 15.46
N MET A 185 4.25 3.78 15.46
CA MET A 185 4.98 3.33 16.65
C MET A 185 4.80 4.29 17.84
N VAL A 186 4.61 5.57 17.57
CA VAL A 186 4.39 6.60 18.59
C VAL A 186 2.97 6.51 19.16
N GLU A 187 1.96 6.33 18.31
CA GLU A 187 0.56 6.17 18.76
C GLU A 187 0.36 4.87 19.56
N ASP A 188 0.95 3.74 19.13
CA ASP A 188 0.91 2.47 19.89
C ASP A 188 1.60 2.61 21.26
N PHE A 189 2.66 3.41 21.35
CA PHE A 189 3.33 3.71 22.61
C PHE A 189 2.46 4.52 23.58
N PHE A 190 1.61 5.41 23.08
CA PHE A 190 0.72 6.23 23.90
C PHE A 190 -0.56 5.48 24.29
N VAL A 191 -1.12 4.62 23.43
CA VAL A 191 -2.31 3.80 23.73
C VAL A 191 -2.00 2.72 24.78
N GLY A 192 -0.76 2.21 24.84
CA GLY A 192 -0.32 1.26 25.87
C GLY A 192 -0.25 1.82 27.30
N SER A 193 -0.42 3.13 27.49
CA SER A 193 -0.30 3.79 28.80
C SER A 193 -1.64 4.11 29.48
N GLU A 194 -2.77 3.95 28.79
CA GLU A 194 -4.11 4.16 29.38
C GLU A 194 -4.94 2.88 29.52
N ILE A 195 -4.38 1.82 30.12
CA ILE A 195 -5.21 0.77 30.75
C ILE A 195 -4.54 0.31 32.04
N LEU A 196 -4.86 0.96 33.17
CA LEU A 196 -4.77 0.34 34.49
C LEU A 196 -6.18 0.00 34.98
N PRO A 197 -6.44 -1.22 35.48
CA PRO A 197 -7.81 -1.68 35.74
C PRO A 197 -8.38 -1.21 37.11
N ILE A 198 -9.54 -0.53 37.00
CA ILE A 198 -10.80 -0.61 37.78
C ILE A 198 -10.77 -0.51 39.33
N LYS A 199 -11.64 0.35 39.90
CA LYS A 199 -12.68 -0.13 40.84
C LYS A 199 -14.03 0.56 40.58
N PRO A 200 -15.16 -0.18 40.51
CA PRO A 200 -16.49 0.41 40.53
C PRO A 200 -16.87 0.77 41.99
N ALA A 201 -17.48 1.93 42.18
CA ALA A 201 -18.10 2.29 43.44
C ALA A 201 -19.32 1.39 43.67
N VAL A 202 -19.23 0.50 44.66
CA VAL A 202 -20.38 -0.27 45.16
C VAL A 202 -21.09 0.59 46.20
N ILE A 203 -22.40 0.75 46.02
CA ILE A 203 -23.34 1.44 46.92
C ILE A 203 -23.38 0.66 48.24
N GLU A 204 -23.11 1.36 49.34
CA GLU A 204 -23.21 0.87 50.72
C GLU A 204 -24.70 0.69 51.06
N LEU A 205 -25.10 -0.54 51.40
CA LEU A 205 -26.36 -0.85 52.05
C LEU A 205 -26.02 -1.52 53.37
N ASP A 206 -26.10 -0.73 54.44
CA ASP A 206 -25.98 -1.16 55.83
C ASP A 206 -27.13 -2.10 56.20
N LEU A 207 -26.80 -3.31 56.69
CA LEU A 207 -27.60 -4.01 57.69
C LEU A 207 -26.68 -4.98 58.45
N GLU A 208 -26.31 -4.56 59.66
CA GLU A 208 -25.55 -5.32 60.65
C GLU A 208 -26.30 -6.59 61.07
N HIS A 209 -25.55 -7.67 61.24
CA HIS A 209 -25.99 -8.94 61.81
C HIS A 209 -25.20 -9.12 63.12
N GLU A 210 -25.84 -8.92 64.27
CA GLU A 210 -25.32 -9.38 65.57
C GLU A 210 -25.99 -10.70 65.97
N LEU A 211 -25.30 -11.46 66.85
CA LEU A 211 -25.50 -12.83 67.36
C LEU A 211 -24.55 -13.80 66.62
N ASP A 212 -23.57 -14.45 67.25
CA ASP A 212 -23.45 -15.04 68.61
C ASP A 212 -21.91 -15.24 68.83
N GLU A 213 -21.29 -15.17 70.01
CA GLU A 213 -21.27 -16.20 71.04
C GLU A 213 -20.50 -15.71 72.29
N LYS A 214 -20.96 -16.21 73.43
CA LYS A 214 -20.29 -16.23 74.75
C LYS A 214 -18.95 -16.97 74.67
N GLN A 215 -17.94 -16.54 75.46
CA GLN A 215 -17.31 -17.40 76.49
C GLN A 215 -16.35 -16.60 77.43
N ASP A 216 -16.58 -16.79 78.74
CA ASP A 216 -15.66 -16.72 79.90
C ASP A 216 -14.88 -15.42 80.24
N VAL A 217 -15.30 -14.72 81.31
CA VAL A 217 -14.77 -14.78 82.70
C VAL A 217 -15.80 -14.18 83.67
#